data_AF-A0A0A1UDW0-F1
#
_entry.id   AF-A0A0A1UDW0-F1
#
_cell.length_a   1.000
_cell.length_b   1.000
_cell.length_c   1.000
_cell.angle_alpha   90.00
_cell.angle_beta   90.00
_cell.angle_gamma   90.00
#
_symmetry.space_group_name_H-M   'P 1'
#
loop_
_entity.id
_entity.type
_entity.pdbx_description
1 polymer ?
#
loop_
_entity_poly.entity_id
_entity_poly.type
_entity_poly.pdbx_seq_one_letter_code
_entity_poly.pdbx_strand_id
1 'polypeptide(L)'
;CMQQHRRTQMSLLMQSTRQSTNSRNQSNHLQTTTKQLDILFDATEIESDAVRQAAALALGSIPDIIPLLLTRIEKKTTFSLLNALKEALKYINANTVEDIMKRLVKIKVDEVSTNVMSECYGKLLAFDLEKYIKAFYIPALMDKNGNGALIGSIKNCMANCDPKMFIPLIPIIVSRLGDKIPAVKGALFTVISYLLIHAQKEIFPYLQTIQKQLVPQMSVDKNYVSVAKFSIVVHITDLGLEARKAVMECLSVLIDNYITELNFKNIICAIVKSIGEQNNDHDVKLLCFNLLLKMANNNSDELIENIDEIIPDLRKLISSSLDEKNKDQDTPKQQEISKAVCRFVANVASNPLAFVSSAFEKLYQDILNSLKLGAVLKTFI
;
A
#
# COMPACT_ATOMS: atom_id res chain seq x y z
N CYS A 1 79.11 -7.99 -29.42
CA CYS A 1 77.90 -8.62 -30.00
C CYS A 1 77.17 -9.60 -29.05
N MET A 2 77.78 -10.67 -28.53
CA MET A 2 77.05 -11.70 -27.75
C MET A 2 76.47 -11.24 -26.40
N GLN A 3 77.08 -10.29 -25.70
CA GLN A 3 76.53 -9.77 -24.41
C GLN A 3 75.30 -8.88 -24.60
N GLN A 4 75.19 -8.18 -25.74
CA GLN A 4 74.08 -7.27 -26.01
C GLN A 4 72.82 -8.05 -26.38
N HIS A 5 72.97 -9.17 -27.10
CA HIS A 5 71.87 -10.06 -27.47
C HIS A 5 71.24 -10.79 -26.27
N ARG A 6 72.05 -11.20 -25.28
CA ARG A 6 71.55 -11.80 -24.03
C ARG A 6 70.76 -10.82 -23.16
N ARG A 7 71.16 -9.53 -23.12
CA ARG A 7 70.42 -8.50 -22.36
C ARG A 7 69.05 -8.20 -22.98
N THR A 8 68.95 -8.17 -24.31
CA THR A 8 67.67 -7.93 -24.99
C THR A 8 66.69 -9.09 -24.79
N GLN A 9 67.15 -10.35 -24.88
CA GLN A 9 66.30 -11.53 -24.62
C GLN A 9 65.84 -11.63 -23.16
N MET A 10 66.68 -11.27 -22.18
CA MET A 10 66.28 -11.25 -20.77
C MET A 10 65.23 -10.17 -20.47
N SER A 11 65.30 -9.02 -21.14
CA SER A 11 64.30 -7.95 -21.00
C SER A 11 62.92 -8.33 -21.56
N LEU A 12 62.90 -9.06 -22.68
CA LEU A 12 61.67 -9.57 -23.30
C LEU A 12 61.02 -10.68 -22.45
N LEU A 13 61.82 -11.58 -21.86
CA LEU A 13 61.32 -12.58 -20.91
C LEU A 13 60.78 -11.95 -19.62
N MET A 14 61.43 -10.91 -19.10
CA MET A 14 60.96 -10.18 -17.91
C MET A 14 59.64 -9.45 -18.19
N GLN A 15 59.48 -8.86 -19.39
CA GLN A 15 58.23 -8.21 -19.82
C GLN A 15 57.09 -9.21 -20.04
N SER A 16 57.35 -10.36 -20.68
CA SER A 16 56.32 -11.40 -20.85
C SER A 16 55.91 -12.05 -19.53
N THR A 17 56.86 -12.25 -18.61
CA THR A 17 56.58 -12.78 -17.27
C THR A 17 55.74 -11.78 -16.46
N ARG A 18 56.07 -10.47 -16.51
CA ARG A 18 55.28 -9.40 -15.87
C ARG A 18 53.87 -9.23 -16.45
N GLN A 19 53.71 -9.39 -17.76
CA GLN A 19 52.37 -9.39 -18.39
C GLN A 19 51.58 -10.65 -17.99
N SER A 20 52.23 -11.81 -17.89
CA SER A 20 51.58 -13.07 -17.45
C SER A 20 51.20 -13.08 -15.97
N THR A 21 51.96 -12.40 -15.10
CA THR A 21 51.64 -12.29 -13.67
C THR A 21 50.56 -11.26 -13.41
N ASN A 22 50.53 -10.15 -14.17
CA ASN A 22 49.42 -9.19 -14.13
C ASN A 22 48.11 -9.80 -14.64
N SER A 23 48.15 -10.58 -15.73
CA SER A 23 46.95 -11.27 -16.23
C SER A 23 46.46 -12.36 -15.27
N ARG A 24 47.38 -13.11 -14.62
CA ARG A 24 47.04 -14.09 -13.56
C ARG A 24 46.48 -13.45 -12.29
N ASN A 25 47.02 -12.30 -11.86
CA ASN A 25 46.51 -11.58 -10.69
C ASN A 25 45.15 -10.95 -10.97
N GLN A 26 44.91 -10.43 -12.18
CA GLN A 26 43.59 -9.97 -12.61
C GLN A 26 42.59 -11.13 -12.69
N SER A 27 42.96 -12.27 -13.30
CA SER A 27 42.07 -13.43 -13.38
C SER A 27 41.74 -14.01 -12.00
N ASN A 28 42.69 -14.01 -11.06
CA ASN A 28 42.46 -14.46 -9.69
C ASN A 28 41.57 -13.49 -8.90
N HIS A 29 41.73 -12.17 -9.10
CA HIS A 29 40.83 -11.18 -8.51
C HIS A 29 39.41 -11.32 -9.04
N LEU A 30 39.24 -11.40 -10.37
CA LEU A 30 37.95 -11.62 -11.01
C LEU A 30 37.28 -12.92 -10.53
N GLN A 31 38.02 -14.03 -10.42
CA GLN A 31 37.49 -15.30 -9.89
C GLN A 31 37.10 -15.22 -8.41
N THR A 32 37.83 -14.45 -7.59
CA THR A 32 37.52 -14.28 -6.17
C THR A 32 36.27 -13.43 -5.99
N THR A 33 36.12 -12.37 -6.78
CA THR A 33 34.92 -11.52 -6.81
C THR A 33 33.69 -12.30 -7.30
N THR A 34 33.83 -13.16 -8.30
CA THR A 34 32.73 -14.04 -8.75
C THR A 34 32.29 -15.01 -7.65
N LYS A 35 33.24 -15.66 -6.95
CA LYS A 35 32.91 -16.56 -5.84
C LYS A 35 32.23 -15.85 -4.67
N GLN A 36 32.64 -14.64 -4.34
CA GLN A 36 32.00 -13.83 -3.30
C GLN A 36 30.57 -13.44 -3.66
N LEU A 37 30.33 -13.10 -4.92
CA LEU A 37 28.97 -12.80 -5.41
C LEU A 37 28.06 -14.03 -5.33
N ASP A 38 28.56 -15.20 -5.73
CA ASP A 38 27.77 -16.44 -5.65
C ASP A 38 27.39 -16.77 -4.20
N ILE A 39 28.32 -16.62 -3.24
CA ILE A 39 28.02 -16.79 -1.80
C ILE A 39 26.91 -15.85 -1.35
N LEU A 40 26.95 -14.58 -1.77
CA LEU A 40 25.91 -13.61 -1.41
C LEU A 40 24.56 -13.96 -2.04
N PHE A 41 24.54 -14.42 -3.30
CA PHE A 41 23.31 -14.89 -3.93
C PHE A 41 22.73 -16.11 -3.21
N ASP A 42 23.56 -17.09 -2.89
CA ASP A 42 23.14 -18.29 -2.13
C ASP A 42 22.60 -17.88 -0.75
N ALA A 43 23.23 -16.90 -0.10
CA ALA A 43 22.78 -16.36 1.18
C ALA A 43 21.39 -15.68 1.12
N THR A 44 20.94 -15.23 -0.05
CA THR A 44 19.56 -14.70 -0.21
C THR A 44 18.48 -15.78 -0.18
N GLU A 45 18.88 -17.06 -0.28
CA GLU A 45 17.97 -18.22 -0.28
C GLU A 45 18.00 -19.03 1.02
N ILE A 46 18.84 -18.66 1.98
CA ILE A 46 18.94 -19.33 3.30
C ILE A 46 17.67 -19.06 4.12
N GLU A 47 17.27 -20.01 4.98
CA GLU A 47 16.05 -19.92 5.80
C GLU A 47 16.05 -18.72 6.77
N SER A 48 17.23 -18.27 7.23
CA SER A 48 17.33 -17.16 8.18
C SER A 48 17.04 -15.81 7.52
N ASP A 49 15.95 -15.17 7.95
CA ASP A 49 15.54 -13.83 7.51
C ASP A 49 16.65 -12.77 7.67
N ALA A 50 17.34 -12.79 8.81
CA ALA A 50 18.43 -11.86 9.08
C ALA A 50 19.57 -11.99 8.06
N VAL A 51 19.92 -13.24 7.70
CA VAL A 51 20.95 -13.52 6.69
C VAL A 51 20.47 -13.08 5.31
N ARG A 52 19.22 -13.39 4.94
CA ARG A 52 18.65 -12.97 3.64
C ARG A 52 18.65 -11.46 3.46
N GLN A 53 18.25 -10.72 4.49
CA GLN A 53 18.21 -9.25 4.46
C GLN A 53 19.62 -8.66 4.39
N ALA A 54 20.56 -9.17 5.19
CA ALA A 54 21.95 -8.73 5.16
C ALA A 54 22.60 -9.01 3.80
N ALA A 55 22.36 -10.19 3.21
CA ALA A 55 22.83 -10.56 1.88
C ALA A 55 22.23 -9.66 0.79
N ALA A 56 20.93 -9.40 0.84
CA ALA A 56 20.26 -8.50 -0.10
C ALA A 56 20.82 -7.07 -0.04
N LEU A 57 21.03 -6.55 1.17
CA LEU A 57 21.64 -5.23 1.38
C LEU A 57 23.09 -5.17 0.89
N ALA A 58 23.88 -6.22 1.17
CA ALA A 58 25.25 -6.33 0.71
C ALA A 58 25.31 -6.36 -0.82
N LEU A 59 24.51 -7.20 -1.48
CA LEU A 59 24.39 -7.25 -2.94
C LEU A 59 24.00 -5.89 -3.51
N GLY A 60 22.97 -5.25 -2.95
CA GLY A 60 22.48 -3.96 -3.41
C GLY A 60 23.47 -2.80 -3.22
N SER A 61 24.47 -2.98 -2.36
CA SER A 61 25.51 -1.97 -2.11
C SER A 61 26.68 -2.03 -3.11
N ILE A 62 26.73 -3.07 -3.96
CA ILE A 62 27.79 -3.27 -4.95
C ILE A 62 27.49 -2.43 -6.21
N PRO A 63 28.39 -1.53 -6.65
CA PRO A 63 28.25 -0.84 -7.94
C PRO A 63 28.19 -1.82 -9.12
N ASP A 64 27.50 -1.43 -10.19
CA ASP A 64 27.37 -2.22 -11.44
C ASP A 64 26.71 -3.61 -11.29
N ILE A 65 26.10 -3.93 -10.14
CA ILE A 65 25.47 -5.22 -9.88
C ILE A 65 24.11 -5.41 -10.59
N ILE A 66 23.48 -4.31 -11.03
CA ILE A 66 22.11 -4.29 -11.57
C ILE A 66 21.91 -5.30 -12.72
N PRO A 67 22.78 -5.38 -13.75
CA PRO A 67 22.59 -6.33 -14.86
C PRO A 67 22.56 -7.79 -14.39
N LEU A 68 23.39 -8.14 -13.41
CA LEU A 68 23.44 -9.48 -12.84
C LEU A 68 22.20 -9.76 -11.99
N LEU A 69 21.77 -8.80 -11.16
CA LEU A 69 20.52 -8.91 -10.39
C LEU A 69 19.32 -9.14 -11.30
N LEU A 70 19.16 -8.34 -12.36
CA LEU A 70 18.05 -8.50 -13.29
C LEU A 70 18.03 -9.89 -13.94
N THR A 71 19.20 -10.40 -14.33
CA THR A 71 19.33 -11.76 -14.89
C THR A 71 18.90 -12.83 -13.89
N ARG A 72 19.15 -12.64 -12.58
CA ARG A 72 18.70 -13.58 -11.54
C ARG A 72 17.20 -13.43 -11.25
N ILE A 73 16.71 -12.20 -11.15
CA ILE A 73 15.28 -11.89 -10.90
C ILE A 73 14.41 -12.46 -12.01
N GLU A 74 14.81 -12.33 -13.28
CA GLU A 74 14.10 -12.88 -14.44
C GLU A 74 14.02 -14.42 -14.41
N LYS A 75 15.02 -15.09 -13.83
CA LYS A 75 15.00 -16.55 -13.66
C LYS A 75 14.15 -16.98 -12.47
N LYS A 76 14.31 -16.31 -11.34
CA LYS A 76 13.62 -16.60 -10.07
C LYS A 76 13.45 -15.31 -9.29
N THR A 77 12.26 -14.73 -9.39
CA THR A 77 11.94 -13.51 -8.64
C THR A 77 11.71 -13.85 -7.18
N THR A 78 12.47 -13.22 -6.29
CA THR A 78 12.32 -13.36 -4.84
C THR A 78 12.28 -11.99 -4.18
N PHE A 79 11.61 -11.91 -3.02
CA PHE A 79 11.54 -10.70 -2.21
C PHE A 79 12.93 -10.14 -1.87
N SER A 80 13.90 -11.01 -1.52
CA SER A 80 15.28 -10.62 -1.20
C SER A 80 15.99 -10.00 -2.40
N LEU A 81 15.87 -10.60 -3.59
CA LEU A 81 16.51 -10.07 -4.80
C LEU A 81 15.90 -8.73 -5.23
N LEU A 82 14.59 -8.55 -5.05
CA LEU A 82 13.94 -7.27 -5.32
C LEU A 82 14.39 -6.17 -4.35
N ASN A 83 14.63 -6.51 -3.07
CA ASN A 83 15.22 -5.56 -2.12
C ASN A 83 16.68 -5.22 -2.47
N ALA A 84 17.46 -6.21 -2.91
CA ALA A 84 18.81 -5.97 -3.41
C ALA A 84 18.79 -5.03 -4.63
N LEU A 85 17.87 -5.26 -5.58
CA LEU A 85 17.68 -4.37 -6.73
C LEU A 85 17.28 -2.97 -6.29
N LYS A 86 16.28 -2.84 -5.41
CA LYS A 86 15.82 -1.56 -4.87
C LYS A 86 16.97 -0.73 -4.31
N GLU A 87 17.89 -1.37 -3.59
CA GLU A 87 19.06 -0.72 -3.03
C GLU A 87 20.08 -0.37 -4.13
N ALA A 88 20.34 -1.29 -5.06
CA ALA A 88 21.27 -1.07 -6.17
C ALA A 88 20.86 0.09 -7.10
N LEU A 89 19.57 0.42 -7.18
CA LEU A 89 19.07 1.53 -7.99
C LEU A 89 19.69 2.89 -7.64
N LYS A 90 20.35 3.04 -6.49
CA LYS A 90 21.13 4.25 -6.16
C LYS A 90 22.35 4.47 -7.07
N TYR A 91 22.82 3.43 -7.76
CA TYR A 91 23.97 3.48 -8.68
C TYR A 91 23.57 3.47 -10.17
N ILE A 92 22.29 3.64 -10.48
CA ILE A 92 21.79 3.51 -11.85
C ILE A 92 22.25 4.67 -12.75
N ASN A 93 22.49 4.37 -14.02
CA ASN A 93 22.72 5.36 -15.07
C ASN A 93 21.40 5.69 -15.76
N ALA A 94 21.08 6.98 -15.96
CA ALA A 94 19.87 7.42 -16.64
C ALA A 94 19.64 6.74 -18.01
N ASN A 95 20.72 6.42 -18.73
CA ASN A 95 20.66 5.76 -20.04
C ASN A 95 20.17 4.30 -19.98
N THR A 96 20.27 3.64 -18.82
CA THR A 96 19.86 2.23 -18.67
C THR A 96 18.46 2.07 -18.07
N VAL A 97 17.88 3.13 -17.50
CA VAL A 97 16.57 3.11 -16.83
C VAL A 97 15.47 2.52 -17.72
N GLU A 98 15.42 2.90 -18.99
CA GLU A 98 14.39 2.43 -19.91
C GLU A 98 14.49 0.92 -20.20
N ASP A 99 15.71 0.39 -20.36
CA ASP A 99 15.93 -1.06 -20.53
C ASP A 99 15.50 -1.82 -19.28
N ILE A 100 15.88 -1.32 -18.11
CA ILE A 100 15.52 -1.90 -16.82
C ILE A 100 14.00 -1.94 -16.64
N MET A 101 13.29 -0.84 -16.92
CA MET A 101 11.83 -0.83 -16.89
C MET A 101 11.20 -1.85 -17.85
N LYS A 102 11.67 -1.92 -19.11
CA LYS A 102 11.16 -2.90 -20.10
C LYS A 102 11.34 -4.34 -19.65
N ARG A 103 12.40 -4.65 -18.91
CA ARG A 103 12.66 -5.97 -18.35
C ARG A 103 11.73 -6.26 -17.16
N LEU A 104 11.67 -5.34 -16.20
CA LEU A 104 10.87 -5.51 -14.98
C LEU A 104 9.37 -5.65 -15.26
N VAL A 105 8.82 -4.90 -16.23
CA VAL A 105 7.37 -4.94 -16.54
C VAL A 105 6.91 -6.34 -17.00
N LYS A 106 7.82 -7.17 -17.52
CA LYS A 106 7.55 -8.55 -17.94
C LYS A 106 7.49 -9.53 -16.76
N ILE A 107 7.99 -9.12 -15.59
CA ILE A 107 8.12 -9.96 -14.41
C ILE A 107 6.82 -9.92 -13.61
N LYS A 108 6.24 -11.08 -13.35
CA LYS A 108 5.12 -11.23 -12.43
C LYS A 108 5.66 -11.42 -11.02
N VAL A 109 5.14 -10.63 -10.10
CA VAL A 109 5.47 -10.68 -8.68
C VAL A 109 4.29 -11.20 -7.89
N ASP A 110 4.57 -11.87 -6.77
CA ASP A 110 3.55 -12.19 -5.78
C ASP A 110 3.14 -10.93 -4.99
N GLU A 111 2.10 -11.07 -4.17
CA GLU A 111 1.56 -9.96 -3.37
C GLU A 111 2.61 -9.38 -2.41
N VAL A 112 3.37 -10.25 -1.73
CA VAL A 112 4.41 -9.86 -0.77
C VAL A 112 5.50 -9.02 -1.44
N SER A 113 5.84 -9.31 -2.69
CA SER A 113 6.85 -8.60 -3.46
C SER A 113 6.32 -7.41 -4.25
N THR A 114 5.00 -7.25 -4.36
CA THR A 114 4.35 -6.18 -5.14
C THR A 114 4.76 -4.80 -4.65
N ASN A 115 4.83 -4.60 -3.33
CA ASN A 115 5.25 -3.33 -2.73
C ASN A 115 6.72 -3.00 -3.03
N VAL A 116 7.63 -3.97 -2.88
CA VAL A 116 9.06 -3.75 -3.17
C VAL A 116 9.28 -3.47 -4.66
N MET A 117 8.59 -4.20 -5.54
CA MET A 117 8.62 -3.93 -6.98
C MET A 117 8.08 -2.52 -7.30
N SER A 118 7.02 -2.09 -6.61
CA SER A 118 6.47 -0.75 -6.73
C SER A 118 7.48 0.34 -6.28
N GLU A 119 8.23 0.11 -5.21
CA GLU A 119 9.31 1.01 -4.79
C GLU A 119 10.43 1.10 -5.85
N CYS A 120 10.80 -0.03 -6.46
CA CYS A 120 11.74 -0.04 -7.58
C CYS A 120 11.25 0.82 -8.74
N TYR A 121 10.01 0.64 -9.19
CA TYR A 121 9.43 1.44 -10.26
C TYR A 121 9.36 2.94 -9.91
N GLY A 122 9.09 3.29 -8.65
CA GLY A 122 9.07 4.69 -8.21
C GLY A 122 10.45 5.33 -8.35
N LYS A 123 11.51 4.65 -7.88
CA LYS A 123 12.89 5.12 -8.06
C LYS A 123 13.25 5.28 -9.54
N LEU A 124 12.81 4.38 -10.41
CA LEU A 124 13.06 4.45 -11.85
C LEU A 124 12.25 5.57 -12.53
N LEU A 125 10.99 5.76 -12.15
CA LEU A 125 10.11 6.80 -12.66
C LEU A 125 10.66 8.20 -12.36
N ALA A 126 11.28 8.39 -11.20
CA ALA A 126 11.83 9.68 -10.76
C ALA A 126 12.93 10.25 -11.68
N PHE A 127 13.52 9.45 -12.58
CA PHE A 127 14.54 9.93 -13.53
C PHE A 127 13.99 10.83 -14.64
N ASP A 128 12.83 10.48 -15.19
CA ASP A 128 12.18 11.24 -16.27
C ASP A 128 10.68 10.94 -16.26
N LEU A 129 9.94 11.66 -15.43
CA LEU A 129 8.51 11.43 -15.23
C LEU A 129 7.72 11.54 -16.53
N GLU A 130 7.98 12.60 -17.31
CA GLU A 130 7.20 12.86 -18.52
C GLU A 130 7.39 11.74 -19.56
N LYS A 131 8.65 11.34 -19.80
CA LYS A 131 8.97 10.25 -20.72
C LYS A 131 8.35 8.93 -20.26
N TYR A 132 8.54 8.58 -18.99
CA TYR A 132 8.19 7.25 -18.51
C TYR A 132 6.70 7.09 -18.19
N ILE A 133 6.00 8.15 -17.76
CA ILE A 133 4.53 8.12 -17.65
C ILE A 133 3.92 7.80 -19.01
N LYS A 134 4.35 8.50 -20.07
CA LYS A 134 3.84 8.27 -21.43
C LYS A 134 4.18 6.87 -21.94
N ALA A 135 5.42 6.41 -21.73
CA ALA A 135 5.91 5.15 -22.29
C ALA A 135 5.38 3.89 -21.57
N PHE A 136 5.16 3.94 -20.24
CA PHE A 136 4.85 2.75 -19.44
C PHE A 136 3.53 2.86 -18.67
N TYR A 137 3.22 4.01 -18.07
CA TYR A 137 2.09 4.14 -17.14
C TYR A 137 0.76 4.32 -17.88
N ILE A 138 0.73 5.16 -18.93
CA ILE A 138 -0.48 5.30 -19.76
C ILE A 138 -0.87 3.94 -20.37
N PRO A 139 0.03 3.17 -21.00
CA PRO A 139 -0.29 1.81 -21.45
C PRO A 139 -0.77 0.89 -20.34
N ALA A 140 -0.12 0.90 -19.17
CA ALA A 140 -0.51 0.05 -18.04
C ALA A 140 -1.89 0.41 -17.47
N LEU A 141 -2.26 1.70 -17.45
CA LEU A 141 -3.57 2.16 -17.01
C LEU A 141 -4.67 1.78 -18.01
N MET A 142 -4.36 1.75 -19.31
CA MET A 142 -5.29 1.35 -20.36
C MET A 142 -5.44 -0.18 -20.49
N ASP A 143 -4.46 -0.95 -20.03
CA ASP A 143 -4.55 -2.42 -19.98
C ASP A 143 -5.48 -2.88 -18.86
N LYS A 144 -6.44 -3.75 -19.20
CA LYS A 144 -7.36 -4.38 -18.25
C LYS A 144 -6.64 -5.24 -17.21
N ASN A 145 -5.51 -5.84 -17.59
CA ASN A 145 -4.66 -6.62 -16.70
C ASN A 145 -3.41 -5.82 -16.26
N GLY A 146 -3.54 -4.49 -16.21
CA GLY A 146 -2.46 -3.57 -15.92
C GLY A 146 -1.63 -3.94 -14.70
N ASN A 147 -0.33 -3.64 -14.76
CA ASN A 147 0.61 -3.98 -13.70
C ASN A 147 0.36 -3.11 -12.45
N GLY A 148 -0.27 -3.69 -11.42
CA GLY A 148 -0.60 -3.01 -10.17
C GLY A 148 0.62 -2.46 -9.43
N ALA A 149 1.78 -3.14 -9.48
CA ALA A 149 3.02 -2.63 -8.87
C ALA A 149 3.50 -1.36 -9.58
N LEU A 150 3.43 -1.34 -10.92
CA LEU A 150 3.79 -0.18 -11.73
C LEU A 150 2.83 0.98 -11.43
N ILE A 151 1.51 0.78 -11.51
CA ILE A 151 0.53 1.85 -11.22
C ILE A 151 0.69 2.35 -9.78
N GLY A 152 0.85 1.43 -8.83
CA GLY A 152 1.05 1.75 -7.41
C GLY A 152 2.32 2.56 -7.15
N SER A 153 3.31 2.49 -8.04
CA SER A 153 4.59 3.17 -7.83
C SER A 153 4.52 4.68 -8.03
N ILE A 154 3.45 5.16 -8.67
CA ILE A 154 3.14 6.59 -8.74
C ILE A 154 3.22 7.19 -7.33
N LYS A 155 2.67 6.50 -6.31
CA LYS A 155 2.67 6.95 -4.91
C LYS A 155 4.05 7.22 -4.34
N ASN A 156 5.05 6.48 -4.80
CA ASN A 156 6.41 6.61 -4.32
C ASN A 156 7.12 7.85 -4.89
N CYS A 157 6.55 8.47 -5.93
CA CYS A 157 7.05 9.72 -6.52
C CYS A 157 6.22 10.95 -6.10
N MET A 158 4.96 10.76 -5.68
CA MET A 158 4.02 11.87 -5.43
C MET A 158 4.53 12.92 -4.44
N ALA A 159 5.30 12.52 -3.42
CA ALA A 159 5.86 13.46 -2.44
C ALA A 159 6.93 14.42 -3.02
N ASN A 160 7.57 14.05 -4.13
CA ASN A 160 8.74 14.73 -4.68
C ASN A 160 8.53 15.27 -6.10
N CYS A 161 7.28 15.36 -6.57
CA CYS A 161 6.95 15.71 -7.95
C CYS A 161 5.84 16.76 -8.03
N ASP A 162 5.84 17.55 -9.10
CA ASP A 162 4.74 18.49 -9.38
C ASP A 162 3.44 17.69 -9.67
N PRO A 163 2.35 17.91 -8.93
CA PRO A 163 1.06 17.27 -9.17
C PRO A 163 0.58 17.37 -10.63
N LYS A 164 1.00 18.43 -11.36
CA LYS A 164 0.65 18.64 -12.77
C LYS A 164 1.05 17.50 -13.69
N MET A 165 2.07 16.73 -13.33
CA MET A 165 2.53 15.57 -14.10
C MET A 165 1.47 14.46 -14.15
N PHE A 166 0.59 14.40 -13.14
CA PHE A 166 -0.44 13.36 -13.01
C PHE A 166 -1.82 13.82 -13.47
N ILE A 167 -2.04 15.13 -13.69
CA ILE A 167 -3.31 15.68 -14.18
C ILE A 167 -3.79 14.98 -15.47
N PRO A 168 -2.94 14.74 -16.50
CA PRO A 168 -3.36 14.05 -17.72
C PRO A 168 -3.86 12.62 -17.48
N LEU A 169 -3.53 12.01 -16.34
CA LEU A 169 -3.95 10.65 -15.99
C LEU A 169 -5.33 10.60 -15.34
N ILE A 170 -5.87 11.72 -14.83
CA ILE A 170 -7.16 11.79 -14.13
C ILE A 170 -8.28 11.07 -14.91
N PRO A 171 -8.53 11.36 -16.20
CA PRO A 171 -9.66 10.74 -16.90
C PRO A 171 -9.52 9.22 -17.01
N ILE A 172 -8.29 8.74 -17.25
CA ILE A 172 -7.99 7.32 -17.39
C ILE A 172 -8.18 6.62 -16.04
N ILE A 173 -7.61 7.18 -14.97
CA ILE A 173 -7.71 6.63 -13.62
C ILE A 173 -9.17 6.57 -13.15
N VAL A 174 -9.92 7.66 -13.30
CA VAL A 174 -11.34 7.73 -12.92
C VAL A 174 -12.18 6.70 -13.69
N SER A 175 -11.87 6.46 -14.97
CA SER A 175 -12.58 5.45 -15.76
C SER A 175 -12.31 4.00 -15.31
N ARG A 176 -11.24 3.79 -14.52
CA ARG A 176 -10.76 2.48 -14.09
C ARG A 176 -10.96 2.24 -12.58
N LEU A 177 -11.52 3.17 -11.81
CA LEU A 177 -11.69 3.01 -10.36
C LEU A 177 -12.47 1.74 -10.00
N GLY A 178 -13.44 1.34 -10.82
CA GLY A 178 -14.18 0.08 -10.70
C GLY A 178 -13.46 -1.19 -11.16
N ASP A 179 -12.12 -1.23 -11.18
CA ASP A 179 -11.36 -2.41 -11.63
C ASP A 179 -11.66 -3.67 -10.79
N LYS A 180 -11.48 -4.85 -11.41
CA LYS A 180 -11.67 -6.15 -10.75
C LYS A 180 -10.42 -6.65 -10.05
N ILE A 181 -9.24 -6.11 -10.35
CA ILE A 181 -7.97 -6.51 -9.76
C ILE A 181 -7.73 -5.65 -8.51
N PRO A 182 -7.71 -6.23 -7.29
CA PRO A 182 -7.55 -5.46 -6.05
C PRO A 182 -6.30 -4.58 -6.00
N ALA A 183 -5.15 -5.10 -6.45
CA ALA A 183 -3.90 -4.35 -6.45
C ALA A 183 -3.96 -3.10 -7.35
N VAL A 184 -4.59 -3.21 -8.53
CA VAL A 184 -4.80 -2.07 -9.43
C VAL A 184 -5.76 -1.07 -8.78
N LYS A 185 -6.90 -1.56 -8.27
CA LYS A 185 -7.90 -0.75 -7.58
C LYS A 185 -7.30 0.07 -6.44
N GLY A 186 -6.59 -0.56 -5.51
CA GLY A 186 -5.94 0.12 -4.38
C GLY A 186 -4.98 1.20 -4.87
N ALA A 187 -4.15 0.89 -5.87
CA ALA A 187 -3.23 1.86 -6.46
C ALA A 187 -3.95 3.07 -7.08
N LEU A 188 -5.04 2.85 -7.82
CA LEU A 188 -5.82 3.93 -8.44
C LEU A 188 -6.43 4.85 -7.37
N PHE A 189 -6.99 4.30 -6.30
CA PHE A 189 -7.52 5.11 -5.19
C PHE A 189 -6.43 5.90 -4.47
N THR A 190 -5.24 5.32 -4.23
CA THR A 190 -4.12 6.07 -3.64
C THR A 190 -3.73 7.28 -4.49
N VAL A 191 -3.69 7.12 -5.82
CA VAL A 191 -3.35 8.24 -6.73
C VAL A 191 -4.46 9.29 -6.77
N ILE A 192 -5.74 8.87 -6.77
CA ILE A 192 -6.87 9.81 -6.68
C ILE A 192 -6.87 10.57 -5.35
N SER A 193 -6.60 9.92 -4.22
CA SER A 193 -6.51 10.60 -2.91
C SER A 193 -5.50 11.75 -2.92
N TYR A 194 -4.33 11.54 -3.53
CA TYR A 194 -3.34 12.58 -3.70
C TYR A 194 -3.84 13.71 -4.61
N LEU A 195 -4.41 13.38 -5.77
CA LEU A 195 -4.92 14.37 -6.72
C LEU A 195 -6.09 15.19 -6.15
N LEU A 196 -6.92 14.59 -5.29
CA LEU A 196 -7.99 15.29 -4.56
C LEU A 196 -7.45 16.40 -3.66
N ILE A 197 -6.22 16.28 -3.15
CA ILE A 197 -5.59 17.30 -2.31
C ILE A 197 -4.86 18.33 -3.18
N HIS A 198 -4.10 17.87 -4.18
CA HIS A 198 -3.10 18.68 -4.85
C HIS A 198 -3.50 19.22 -6.25
N ALA A 199 -4.58 18.69 -6.85
CA ALA A 199 -5.08 19.08 -8.17
C ALA A 199 -6.60 19.34 -8.13
N GLN A 200 -7.05 20.11 -7.13
CA GLN A 200 -8.47 20.28 -6.79
C GLN A 200 -9.30 20.81 -7.97
N LYS A 201 -8.77 21.77 -8.74
CA LYS A 201 -9.49 22.38 -9.86
C LYS A 201 -9.74 21.39 -10.99
N GLU A 202 -8.74 20.57 -11.29
CA GLU A 202 -8.75 19.63 -12.40
C GLU A 202 -9.53 18.36 -12.07
N ILE A 203 -9.57 17.96 -10.80
CA ILE A 203 -10.34 16.80 -10.35
C ILE A 203 -11.81 17.12 -10.05
N PHE A 204 -12.15 18.38 -9.77
CA PHE A 204 -13.51 18.81 -9.43
C PHE A 204 -14.60 18.29 -10.40
N PRO A 205 -14.42 18.32 -11.74
CA PRO A 205 -15.42 17.80 -12.68
C PRO A 205 -15.69 16.29 -12.55
N TYR A 206 -14.79 15.54 -11.91
CA TYR A 206 -14.86 14.10 -11.75
C TYR A 206 -15.44 13.65 -10.40
N LEU A 207 -15.67 14.56 -9.44
CA LEU A 207 -16.08 14.22 -8.06
C LEU A 207 -17.32 13.31 -8.01
N GLN A 208 -18.36 13.64 -8.77
CA GLN A 208 -19.58 12.82 -8.85
C GLN A 208 -19.32 11.41 -9.38
N THR A 209 -18.42 11.28 -10.36
CA THR A 209 -18.04 9.98 -10.91
C THR A 209 -17.19 9.18 -9.93
N ILE A 210 -16.25 9.84 -9.25
CA ILE A 210 -15.41 9.24 -8.20
C ILE A 210 -16.30 8.71 -7.08
N GLN A 211 -17.22 9.52 -6.56
CA GLN A 211 -18.14 9.13 -5.48
C GLN A 211 -18.97 7.89 -5.87
N LYS A 212 -19.57 7.89 -7.07
CA LYS A 212 -20.40 6.77 -7.57
C LYS A 212 -19.60 5.47 -7.68
N GLN A 213 -18.34 5.56 -8.09
CA GLN A 213 -17.47 4.38 -8.19
C GLN A 213 -16.86 3.96 -6.85
N LEU A 214 -16.69 4.88 -5.90
CA LEU A 214 -16.10 4.61 -4.60
C LEU A 214 -17.02 3.77 -3.71
N VAL A 215 -18.29 4.18 -3.58
CA VAL A 215 -19.24 3.60 -2.61
C VAL A 215 -19.38 2.07 -2.73
N PRO A 216 -19.55 1.47 -3.93
CA PRO A 216 -19.64 0.01 -4.07
C PRO A 216 -18.40 -0.75 -3.58
N GLN A 217 -17.25 -0.09 -3.47
CA GLN A 217 -15.96 -0.70 -3.15
C GLN A 217 -15.66 -0.71 -1.65
N MET A 218 -16.54 -0.13 -0.83
CA MET A 218 -16.44 -0.14 0.62
C MET A 218 -16.90 -1.46 1.26
N SER A 219 -17.69 -2.26 0.54
CA SER A 219 -18.18 -3.56 1.01
C SER A 219 -17.19 -4.68 0.70
N VAL A 220 -17.24 -5.76 1.49
CA VAL A 220 -16.43 -6.96 1.23
C VAL A 220 -16.91 -7.64 -0.05
N ASP A 221 -16.01 -7.78 -1.02
CA ASP A 221 -16.26 -8.61 -2.21
C ASP A 221 -15.84 -10.05 -1.92
N LYS A 222 -16.83 -10.94 -1.83
CA LYS A 222 -16.63 -12.37 -1.54
C LYS A 222 -15.77 -13.08 -2.58
N ASN A 223 -15.63 -12.52 -3.79
CA ASN A 223 -14.74 -13.08 -4.82
C ASN A 223 -13.25 -12.95 -4.45
N TYR A 224 -12.90 -12.04 -3.55
CA TYR A 224 -11.53 -11.86 -3.07
C TYR A 224 -11.23 -12.61 -1.77
N VAL A 225 -12.26 -13.20 -1.16
CA VAL A 225 -12.14 -13.87 0.14
C VAL A 225 -12.06 -15.37 -0.09
N SER A 226 -10.98 -15.99 0.41
CA SER A 226 -10.80 -17.43 0.42
C SER A 226 -10.67 -17.93 1.85
N VAL A 227 -11.26 -19.08 2.13
CA VAL A 227 -11.31 -19.67 3.47
C VAL A 227 -10.71 -21.07 3.40
N ALA A 228 -9.52 -21.25 3.97
CA ALA A 228 -8.86 -22.54 4.10
C ALA A 228 -9.05 -23.06 5.53
N LYS A 229 -9.75 -24.20 5.68
CA LYS A 229 -9.98 -24.82 6.98
C LYS A 229 -9.00 -25.98 7.19
N PHE A 230 -8.09 -25.80 8.14
CA PHE A 230 -7.13 -26.80 8.60
C PHE A 230 -7.57 -27.38 9.94
N SER A 231 -8.43 -28.41 9.90
CA SER A 231 -8.99 -29.10 11.07
C SER A 231 -9.73 -28.17 12.05
N ILE A 232 -9.00 -27.55 12.98
CA ILE A 232 -9.50 -26.62 14.01
C ILE A 232 -9.20 -25.15 13.65
N VAL A 233 -8.23 -24.91 12.76
CA VAL A 233 -7.78 -23.56 12.36
C VAL A 233 -8.47 -23.17 11.05
N VAL A 234 -9.11 -22.00 11.03
CA VAL A 234 -9.66 -21.40 9.81
C VAL A 234 -8.74 -20.25 9.41
N HIS A 235 -8.10 -20.35 8.25
CA HIS A 235 -7.33 -19.26 7.65
C HIS A 235 -8.20 -18.55 6.61
N ILE A 236 -8.45 -17.27 6.83
CA ILE A 236 -9.21 -16.42 5.91
C ILE A 236 -8.19 -15.49 5.23
N THR A 237 -8.12 -15.55 3.91
CA THR A 237 -7.32 -14.64 3.09
C THR A 237 -8.25 -13.74 2.31
N ASP A 238 -8.13 -12.42 2.48
CA ASP A 238 -8.90 -11.41 1.76
C ASP A 238 -7.97 -10.55 0.91
N LEU A 239 -7.90 -10.86 -0.39
CA LEU A 239 -7.07 -10.15 -1.35
C LEU A 239 -7.58 -8.72 -1.65
N GLY A 240 -8.81 -8.40 -1.23
CA GLY A 240 -9.43 -7.10 -1.40
C GLY A 240 -9.16 -6.13 -0.25
N LEU A 241 -8.55 -6.59 0.85
CA LEU A 241 -8.45 -5.81 2.10
C LEU A 241 -7.70 -4.49 1.90
N GLU A 242 -6.50 -4.53 1.34
CA GLU A 242 -5.69 -3.32 1.13
C GLU A 242 -6.36 -2.32 0.17
N ALA A 243 -7.08 -2.84 -0.84
CA ALA A 243 -7.85 -2.00 -1.73
C ALA A 243 -9.00 -1.29 -0.99
N ARG A 244 -9.69 -1.98 -0.07
CA ARG A 244 -10.73 -1.37 0.77
C ARG A 244 -10.16 -0.32 1.71
N LYS A 245 -8.98 -0.54 2.30
CA LYS A 245 -8.31 0.48 3.12
C LYS A 245 -8.00 1.74 2.31
N ALA A 246 -7.45 1.60 1.11
CA ALA A 246 -7.20 2.72 0.19
C ALA A 246 -8.49 3.47 -0.21
N VAL A 247 -9.61 2.75 -0.39
CA VAL A 247 -10.94 3.34 -0.64
C VAL A 247 -11.40 4.19 0.56
N MET A 248 -11.26 3.70 1.79
CA MET A 248 -11.63 4.43 3.01
C MET A 248 -10.77 5.68 3.20
N GLU A 249 -9.47 5.58 2.93
CA GLU A 249 -8.56 6.74 2.95
C GLU A 249 -8.96 7.79 1.90
N CYS A 250 -9.34 7.36 0.68
CA CYS A 250 -9.85 8.27 -0.34
C CYS A 250 -11.15 8.97 0.11
N LEU A 251 -12.05 8.24 0.77
CA LEU A 251 -13.27 8.82 1.32
C LEU A 251 -12.97 9.84 2.43
N SER A 252 -11.95 9.57 3.26
CA SER A 252 -11.48 10.50 4.28
C SER A 252 -11.07 11.84 3.67
N VAL A 253 -10.31 11.81 2.56
CA VAL A 253 -9.90 13.01 1.83
C VAL A 253 -11.11 13.74 1.23
N LEU A 254 -12.08 13.00 0.69
CA LEU A 254 -13.32 13.59 0.17
C LEU A 254 -14.11 14.32 1.26
N ILE A 255 -14.23 13.72 2.46
CA ILE A 255 -14.93 14.34 3.60
C ILE A 255 -14.22 15.60 4.08
N ASP A 256 -12.89 15.63 4.06
CA ASP A 256 -12.12 16.79 4.51
C ASP A 256 -12.21 17.97 3.54
N ASN A 257 -12.28 17.72 2.23
CA ASN A 257 -12.08 18.76 1.21
C ASN A 257 -13.31 19.06 0.36
N TYR A 258 -14.30 18.17 0.30
CA TYR A 258 -15.41 18.23 -0.66
C TYR A 258 -16.76 17.85 -0.04
N ILE A 259 -16.94 18.07 1.26
CA ILE A 259 -18.12 17.60 2.00
C ILE A 259 -19.44 18.09 1.40
N THR A 260 -19.48 19.30 0.84
CA THR A 260 -20.67 19.92 0.24
C THR A 260 -21.13 19.27 -1.07
N GLU A 261 -20.24 18.53 -1.73
CA GLU A 261 -20.45 17.88 -3.02
C GLU A 261 -20.83 16.41 -2.84
N LEU A 262 -20.68 15.90 -1.62
CA LEU A 262 -20.99 14.53 -1.27
C LEU A 262 -22.48 14.34 -1.05
N ASN A 263 -23.05 13.30 -1.64
CA ASN A 263 -24.30 12.72 -1.12
C ASN A 263 -24.07 12.12 0.28
N PHE A 264 -24.31 12.94 1.30
CA PHE A 264 -24.02 12.66 2.71
C PHE A 264 -24.75 11.40 3.21
N LYS A 265 -26.07 11.32 2.98
CA LYS A 265 -26.90 10.17 3.36
C LYS A 265 -26.38 8.86 2.76
N ASN A 266 -26.08 8.85 1.46
CA ASN A 266 -25.57 7.65 0.78
C ASN A 266 -24.22 7.19 1.37
N ILE A 267 -23.34 8.14 1.70
CA ILE A 267 -22.05 7.82 2.32
C ILE A 267 -22.23 7.26 3.72
N ILE A 268 -23.09 7.86 4.56
CA ILE A 268 -23.38 7.33 5.90
C ILE A 268 -23.87 5.90 5.80
N CYS A 269 -24.87 5.63 4.97
CA CYS A 269 -25.40 4.28 4.78
C CYS A 269 -24.31 3.30 4.33
N ALA A 270 -23.39 3.72 3.44
CA ALA A 270 -22.27 2.90 2.99
C ALA A 270 -21.25 2.61 4.11
N ILE A 271 -20.91 3.61 4.92
CA ILE A 271 -20.00 3.45 6.07
C ILE A 271 -20.62 2.49 7.09
N VAL A 272 -21.87 2.72 7.48
CA VAL A 272 -22.62 1.89 8.44
C VAL A 272 -22.69 0.44 7.97
N LYS A 273 -23.04 0.22 6.70
CA LYS A 273 -23.06 -1.12 6.10
C LYS A 273 -21.69 -1.80 6.18
N SER A 274 -20.60 -1.06 5.93
CA SER A 274 -19.23 -1.60 6.02
C SER A 274 -18.86 -1.96 7.47
N ILE A 275 -19.33 -1.20 8.47
CA ILE A 275 -19.14 -1.50 9.89
C ILE A 275 -19.91 -2.77 10.30
N GLY A 276 -21.18 -2.88 9.90
CA GLY A 276 -22.07 -3.98 10.27
C GLY A 276 -21.73 -5.32 9.61
N GLU A 277 -20.88 -5.30 8.58
CA GLU A 277 -20.43 -6.49 7.87
C GLU A 277 -19.55 -7.38 8.76
N GLN A 278 -20.07 -8.58 9.10
CA GLN A 278 -19.48 -9.47 10.10
C GLN A 278 -18.06 -9.90 9.74
N ASN A 279 -17.83 -10.22 8.46
CA ASN A 279 -16.55 -10.70 7.94
C ASN A 279 -15.58 -9.57 7.55
N ASN A 280 -15.94 -8.31 7.81
CA ASN A 280 -15.05 -7.21 7.51
C ASN A 280 -13.92 -7.13 8.54
N ASP A 281 -12.75 -6.74 8.08
CA ASP A 281 -11.56 -6.66 8.90
C ASP A 281 -11.69 -5.60 10.00
N HIS A 282 -11.04 -5.85 11.13
CA HIS A 282 -11.12 -4.99 12.31
C HIS A 282 -10.55 -3.59 12.03
N ASP A 283 -9.47 -3.46 11.27
CA ASP A 283 -8.91 -2.14 10.90
C ASP A 283 -9.89 -1.35 10.03
N VAL A 284 -10.59 -2.02 9.10
CA VAL A 284 -11.58 -1.37 8.23
C VAL A 284 -12.74 -0.82 9.05
N LYS A 285 -13.21 -1.54 10.07
CA LYS A 285 -14.26 -1.04 10.98
C LYS A 285 -13.78 0.20 11.75
N LEU A 286 -12.54 0.20 12.23
CA LEU A 286 -11.97 1.38 12.91
C LEU A 286 -11.79 2.58 11.95
N LEU A 287 -11.37 2.34 10.71
CA LEU A 287 -11.33 3.38 9.68
C LEU A 287 -12.72 3.97 9.43
N CYS A 288 -13.76 3.14 9.34
CA CYS A 288 -15.15 3.60 9.21
C CYS A 288 -15.59 4.49 10.39
N PHE A 289 -15.22 4.16 11.63
CA PHE A 289 -15.50 5.04 12.78
C PHE A 289 -14.77 6.38 12.69
N ASN A 290 -13.52 6.40 12.20
CA ASN A 290 -12.81 7.65 11.94
C ASN A 290 -13.51 8.49 10.87
N LEU A 291 -14.07 7.87 9.83
CA LEU A 291 -14.87 8.57 8.82
C LEU A 291 -16.15 9.16 9.42
N LEU A 292 -16.90 8.40 10.23
CA LEU A 292 -18.10 8.90 10.91
C LEU A 292 -17.78 10.08 11.83
N LEU A 293 -16.69 10.02 12.60
CA LEU A 293 -16.23 11.13 13.43
C LEU A 293 -15.87 12.36 12.62
N LYS A 294 -15.23 12.20 11.45
CA LYS A 294 -14.95 13.32 10.55
C LYS A 294 -16.23 13.95 10.01
N MET A 295 -17.20 13.13 9.60
CA MET A 295 -18.50 13.65 9.16
C MET A 295 -19.22 14.40 10.28
N ALA A 296 -19.19 13.87 11.51
CA ALA A 296 -19.76 14.52 12.69
C ALA A 296 -19.14 15.89 12.98
N ASN A 297 -17.81 15.99 12.89
CA ASN A 297 -17.08 17.23 13.16
C ASN A 297 -17.24 18.26 12.05
N ASN A 298 -17.32 17.83 10.79
CA ASN A 298 -17.40 18.74 9.64
C ASN A 298 -18.85 19.20 9.37
N ASN A 299 -19.85 18.35 9.61
CA ASN A 299 -21.27 18.68 9.46
C ASN A 299 -22.15 17.93 10.46
N SER A 300 -22.19 18.41 11.71
CA SER A 300 -22.89 17.77 12.82
C SER A 300 -24.40 17.68 12.61
N ASP A 301 -25.02 18.74 12.06
CA ASP A 301 -26.47 18.82 11.92
C ASP A 301 -26.98 17.77 10.91
N GLU A 302 -26.34 17.67 9.74
CA GLU A 302 -26.72 16.68 8.72
C GLU A 302 -26.46 15.24 9.18
N LEU A 303 -25.45 15.01 10.03
CA LEU A 303 -25.24 13.70 10.66
C LEU A 303 -26.36 13.36 11.62
N ILE A 304 -26.79 14.31 12.45
CA ILE A 304 -27.88 14.12 13.41
C ILE A 304 -29.19 13.81 12.68
N GLU A 305 -29.47 14.49 11.56
CA GLU A 305 -30.65 14.18 10.73
C GLU A 305 -30.67 12.74 10.21
N ASN A 306 -29.50 12.11 10.06
CA ASN A 306 -29.35 10.73 9.58
C ASN A 306 -28.94 9.73 10.68
N ILE A 307 -28.93 10.14 11.95
CA ILE A 307 -28.38 9.33 13.06
C ILE A 307 -29.14 8.01 13.24
N ASP A 308 -30.45 8.01 13.03
CA ASP A 308 -31.33 6.85 13.21
C ASP A 308 -30.96 5.67 12.30
N GLU A 309 -30.34 5.92 11.14
CA GLU A 309 -29.84 4.89 10.22
C GLU A 309 -28.59 4.18 10.79
N ILE A 310 -27.84 4.84 11.67
CA ILE A 310 -26.56 4.36 12.21
C ILE A 310 -26.79 3.54 13.50
N ILE A 311 -27.75 3.95 14.32
CA ILE A 311 -27.97 3.40 15.67
C ILE A 311 -28.18 1.88 15.72
N PRO A 312 -28.97 1.23 14.83
CA PRO A 312 -29.19 -0.21 14.89
C PRO A 312 -27.90 -1.02 14.79
N ASP A 313 -27.00 -0.64 13.88
CA ASP A 313 -25.73 -1.31 13.68
C ASP A 313 -24.76 -1.03 14.84
N LEU A 314 -24.71 0.21 15.36
CA LEU A 314 -23.90 0.53 16.55
C LEU A 314 -24.32 -0.30 17.75
N ARG A 315 -25.62 -0.40 18.02
CA ARG A 315 -26.17 -1.20 19.12
C ARG A 315 -25.80 -2.67 18.98
N LYS A 316 -25.85 -3.20 17.76
CA LYS A 316 -25.46 -4.59 17.47
C LYS A 316 -23.97 -4.84 17.72
N LEU A 317 -23.10 -3.87 17.44
CA LEU A 317 -21.66 -4.02 17.67
C LEU A 317 -21.30 -4.09 19.14
N ILE A 318 -22.02 -3.37 20.00
CA ILE A 318 -21.74 -3.31 21.44
C ILE A 318 -22.68 -4.18 22.28
N SER A 319 -23.55 -4.98 21.66
CA SER A 319 -24.57 -5.74 22.39
C SER A 319 -23.96 -6.73 23.40
N SER A 320 -22.82 -7.35 23.07
CA SER A 320 -22.10 -8.23 24.00
C SER A 320 -21.49 -7.47 25.16
N SER A 321 -20.99 -6.25 24.91
CA SER A 321 -20.38 -5.37 25.91
C SER A 321 -21.42 -4.73 26.83
N LEU A 322 -22.66 -4.59 26.37
CA LEU A 322 -23.80 -4.13 27.17
C LEU A 322 -24.38 -5.22 28.08
N ASP A 323 -24.19 -6.51 27.74
CA ASP A 323 -24.72 -7.61 28.56
C ASP A 323 -23.85 -7.86 29.80
N GLU A 324 -24.37 -7.48 30.97
CA GLU A 324 -23.70 -7.69 32.26
C GLU A 324 -23.60 -9.16 32.66
N LYS A 325 -24.43 -10.04 32.08
CA LYS A 325 -24.39 -11.48 32.35
C LYS A 325 -23.23 -12.16 31.60
N ASN A 326 -22.68 -11.50 30.58
CA ASN A 326 -21.48 -11.96 29.90
C ASN A 326 -20.26 -11.72 30.79
N LYS A 327 -19.90 -12.75 31.55
CA LYS A 327 -18.70 -12.81 32.41
C LYS A 327 -17.40 -12.91 31.60
N ASP A 328 -17.50 -13.19 30.30
CA ASP A 328 -16.34 -13.23 29.42
C ASP A 328 -15.77 -11.82 29.24
N GLN A 329 -14.45 -11.71 29.37
CA GLN A 329 -13.75 -10.47 29.07
C GLN A 329 -13.85 -10.23 27.56
N ASP A 330 -14.33 -9.05 27.17
CA ASP A 330 -14.29 -8.62 25.77
C ASP A 330 -12.87 -8.79 25.24
N THR A 331 -12.74 -9.40 24.06
CA THR A 331 -11.44 -9.49 23.40
C THR A 331 -10.85 -8.09 23.18
N PRO A 332 -9.51 -7.92 23.11
CA PRO A 332 -8.91 -6.61 22.87
C PRO A 332 -9.49 -5.89 21.64
N LYS A 333 -9.76 -6.64 20.57
CA LYS A 333 -10.42 -6.11 19.36
C LYS A 333 -11.83 -5.59 19.63
N GLN A 334 -12.62 -6.32 20.42
CA GLN A 334 -13.97 -5.89 20.81
C GLN A 334 -13.93 -4.65 21.71
N GLN A 335 -12.97 -4.58 22.65
CA GLN A 335 -12.79 -3.40 23.50
C GLN A 335 -12.48 -2.14 22.69
N GLU A 336 -11.64 -2.25 21.65
CA GLU A 336 -11.35 -1.14 20.76
C GLU A 336 -12.57 -0.68 19.94
N ILE A 337 -13.37 -1.63 19.43
CA ILE A 337 -14.63 -1.30 18.74
C ILE A 337 -15.60 -0.60 19.71
N SER A 338 -15.79 -1.14 20.91
CA SER A 338 -16.63 -0.52 21.94
C SER A 338 -16.16 0.89 22.31
N LYS A 339 -14.83 1.09 22.40
CA LYS A 339 -14.24 2.41 22.62
C LYS A 339 -14.49 3.36 21.44
N ALA A 340 -14.38 2.89 20.20
CA ALA A 340 -14.69 3.68 19.01
C ALA A 340 -16.16 4.10 18.96
N VAL A 341 -17.09 3.20 19.32
CA VAL A 341 -18.52 3.51 19.46
C VAL A 341 -18.75 4.56 20.55
N CYS A 342 -18.16 4.39 21.73
CA CYS A 342 -18.29 5.37 22.82
C CYS A 342 -17.76 6.74 22.42
N ARG A 343 -16.62 6.79 21.71
CA ARG A 343 -16.05 8.05 21.20
C ARG A 343 -16.98 8.73 20.20
N PHE A 344 -17.57 7.97 19.27
CA PHE A 344 -18.54 8.51 18.31
C PHE A 344 -19.80 9.02 19.01
N VAL A 345 -20.37 8.22 19.92
CA VAL A 345 -21.57 8.61 20.68
C VAL A 345 -21.33 9.86 21.53
N ALA A 346 -20.18 9.97 22.21
CA ALA A 346 -19.82 11.15 22.98
C ALA A 346 -19.68 12.40 22.08
N ASN A 347 -19.05 12.26 20.91
CA ASN A 347 -18.92 13.35 19.96
C ASN A 347 -20.27 13.83 19.43
N VAL A 348 -21.18 12.91 19.06
CA VAL A 348 -22.54 13.28 18.62
C VAL A 348 -23.35 13.90 19.76
N ALA A 349 -23.23 13.38 20.98
CA ALA A 349 -23.91 13.91 22.17
C ALA A 349 -23.50 15.35 22.53
N SER A 350 -22.37 15.84 22.03
CA SER A 350 -21.96 17.24 22.22
C SER A 350 -22.91 18.24 21.56
N ASN A 351 -23.68 17.82 20.55
CA ASN A 351 -24.75 18.60 19.95
C ASN A 351 -26.10 18.21 20.59
N PRO A 352 -26.78 19.12 21.32
CA PRO A 352 -28.03 18.81 22.01
C PRO A 352 -29.16 18.29 21.11
N LEU A 353 -29.14 18.62 19.80
CA LEU A 353 -30.14 18.15 18.85
C LEU A 353 -30.13 16.63 18.67
N ALA A 354 -29.01 15.97 18.98
CA ALA A 354 -28.91 14.51 18.92
C ALA A 354 -29.95 13.80 19.81
N PHE A 355 -30.31 14.42 20.95
CA PHE A 355 -31.27 13.85 21.89
C PHE A 355 -32.74 13.99 21.45
N VAL A 356 -33.01 14.67 20.32
CA VAL A 356 -34.34 14.65 19.69
C VAL A 356 -34.64 13.25 19.13
N SER A 357 -33.61 12.52 18.69
CA SER A 357 -33.75 11.11 18.31
C SER A 357 -33.91 10.25 19.57
N SER A 358 -35.10 9.68 19.74
CA SER A 358 -35.37 8.69 20.78
C SER A 358 -34.46 7.45 20.69
N ALA A 359 -34.03 7.08 19.48
CA ALA A 359 -33.14 5.95 19.27
C ALA A 359 -31.72 6.26 19.77
N PHE A 360 -31.21 7.46 19.48
CA PHE A 360 -29.93 7.94 19.97
C PHE A 360 -29.96 8.10 21.49
N GLU A 361 -30.98 8.76 22.04
CA GLU A 361 -31.13 8.96 23.49
C GLU A 361 -31.12 7.62 24.22
N LYS A 362 -31.89 6.63 23.73
CA LYS A 362 -31.92 5.29 24.31
C LYS A 362 -30.56 4.60 24.24
N LEU A 363 -29.84 4.69 23.11
CA LEU A 363 -28.49 4.14 22.99
C LEU A 363 -27.53 4.80 23.99
N TYR A 364 -27.57 6.13 24.09
CA TYR A 364 -26.72 6.89 25.00
C TYR A 364 -26.96 6.48 26.46
N GLN A 365 -28.23 6.38 26.89
CA GLN A 365 -28.57 5.95 28.25
C GLN A 365 -28.15 4.51 28.54
N ASP A 366 -28.31 3.59 27.59
CA ASP A 366 -27.88 2.20 27.76
C ASP A 366 -26.35 2.09 27.93
N ILE A 367 -25.59 2.89 27.17
CA ILE A 367 -24.12 2.97 27.31
C ILE A 367 -23.75 3.60 28.65
N LEU A 368 -24.39 4.71 29.03
CA LEU A 368 -24.09 5.45 30.26
C LEU A 368 -24.33 4.60 31.52
N ASN A 369 -25.41 3.81 31.52
CA ASN A 369 -25.80 2.96 32.65
C ASN A 369 -25.03 1.63 32.70
N SER A 370 -24.35 1.25 31.62
CA SER A 370 -23.51 0.06 31.59
C SER A 370 -22.30 0.22 32.53
N LEU A 371 -22.07 -0.77 33.39
CA LEU A 371 -20.89 -0.80 34.25
C LEU A 371 -19.57 -0.79 33.45
N LYS A 372 -19.54 -1.47 32.29
CA LYS A 372 -18.36 -1.58 31.43
C LYS A 372 -18.21 -0.33 30.56
N LEU A 373 -19.24 0.00 29.78
CA LEU A 373 -19.15 1.04 28.77
C LEU A 373 -19.33 2.46 29.32
N GLY A 374 -20.09 2.63 30.41
CA GLY A 374 -20.33 3.94 31.00
C GLY A 374 -19.05 4.60 31.52
N ALA A 375 -18.12 3.81 32.07
CA ALA A 375 -16.80 4.28 32.46
C ALA A 375 -15.98 4.76 31.25
N VAL A 376 -16.04 4.01 30.13
CA VAL A 376 -15.34 4.36 28.88
C VAL A 376 -15.94 5.63 28.26
N LEU A 377 -17.27 5.73 28.19
CA LEU A 377 -17.98 6.89 27.66
C LEU A 377 -17.59 8.18 28.40
N LYS A 378 -17.53 8.13 29.73
CA LYS A 378 -17.11 9.25 30.59
C LYS A 378 -15.67 9.71 30.38
N THR A 379 -14.83 8.95 29.67
CA THR A 379 -13.47 9.42 29.31
C THR A 379 -13.47 10.33 28.08
N PHE A 380 -14.58 10.41 27.35
CA PHE A 380 -14.72 11.21 26.12
C PHE A 380 -15.66 12.41 26.25
N ILE A 381 -16.45 12.45 27.33
CA ILE A 381 -17.28 13.59 27.73
C ILE A 381 -16.46 14.43 28.70
#